data_AF-L7U5Q8-F1
#
_entry.id   AF-L7U5Q8-F1
#
_cell.length_a   1.000
_cell.length_b   1.000
_cell.length_c   1.000
_cell.angle_alpha   90.00
_cell.angle_beta   90.00
_cell.angle_gamma   90.00
#
_symmetry.space_group_name_H-M   'P 1'
#
loop_
_entity.id
_entity.type
_entity.pdbx_description
1 polymer ?
#
loop_
_entity_poly.entity_id
_entity_poly.type
_entity_poly.pdbx_seq_one_letter_code
_entity_poly.pdbx_strand_id
1 'polypeptide(L)'
;MFVLGLLGGGVACKAPLTPEEDRGRAVEWVRTHSSEPVREECPADRVPEKETKLGDFKTHCDGRLAWCARQCSDGDDATACYSLAYGFMVKDTHVALMEPLYRRSCVLGAMRGCTLWAGALAYLHGSSDEEKVCLARTYEKTCARGEPMGCAVHGFDLMIGRHAPPDLKKAREVLERVCKATSADDPACESARDSLAALTSLERNPGTTTPPPATRPRPGGP
;
A
#
# COMPACT_ATOMS: atom_id res chain seq x y z
N MET A 1 -23.94 -53.78 38.07
CA MET A 1 -23.04 -52.62 38.21
C MET A 1 -22.80 -52.04 36.82
N PHE A 2 -23.36 -50.88 36.50
CA PHE A 2 -22.98 -50.09 35.33
C PHE A 2 -21.96 -49.05 35.79
N VAL A 3 -20.72 -49.15 35.32
CA VAL A 3 -19.71 -48.10 35.52
C VAL A 3 -19.77 -47.18 34.31
N LEU A 4 -20.43 -46.04 34.47
CA LEU A 4 -20.56 -45.04 33.41
C LEU A 4 -19.24 -44.23 33.34
N GLY A 5 -18.35 -44.62 32.43
CA GLY A 5 -17.08 -43.92 32.20
C GLY A 5 -17.30 -42.56 31.53
N LEU A 6 -17.29 -41.49 32.32
CA LEU A 6 -17.35 -40.11 31.82
C LEU A 6 -16.02 -39.74 31.14
N LEU A 7 -15.98 -39.83 29.80
CA LEU A 7 -14.89 -39.27 28.99
C LEU A 7 -14.98 -37.74 28.98
N GLY A 8 -14.29 -37.11 29.93
CA GLY A 8 -14.12 -35.66 29.97
C GLY A 8 -13.23 -35.17 28.82
N GLY A 9 -13.83 -34.91 27.66
CA GLY A 9 -13.19 -34.28 26.51
C GLY A 9 -12.85 -32.82 26.75
N GLY A 10 -11.85 -32.54 27.58
CA GLY A 10 -11.34 -31.19 27.80
C GLY A 10 -10.67 -30.65 26.52
N VAL A 11 -11.29 -29.64 25.90
CA VAL A 11 -10.66 -28.90 24.80
C VAL A 11 -9.46 -28.14 25.39
N ALA A 12 -8.26 -28.68 25.18
CA ALA A 12 -7.04 -28.06 25.64
C ALA A 12 -6.83 -26.71 24.92
N CYS A 13 -7.05 -25.60 25.63
CA CYS A 13 -6.65 -24.29 25.15
C CYS A 13 -5.15 -24.31 24.88
N LYS A 14 -4.76 -24.18 23.60
CA LYS A 14 -3.34 -24.00 23.24
C LYS A 14 -2.80 -22.75 23.95
N ALA A 15 -1.55 -22.83 24.40
CA ALA A 15 -0.85 -21.69 24.96
C ALA A 15 -0.87 -20.50 23.95
N PRO A 16 -0.88 -19.26 24.44
CA PRO A 16 -0.75 -18.09 23.57
C PRO A 16 0.58 -18.15 22.83
N LEU A 17 0.57 -17.70 21.57
CA LEU A 17 1.77 -17.65 20.74
C LEU A 17 2.76 -16.64 21.30
N THR A 18 4.05 -16.94 21.18
CA THR A 18 5.08 -15.91 21.26
C THR A 18 4.97 -14.92 20.08
N PRO A 19 5.51 -13.70 20.19
CA PRO A 19 5.50 -12.73 19.08
C PRO A 19 6.21 -13.22 17.80
N GLU A 20 7.17 -14.14 17.93
CA GLU A 20 7.87 -14.75 16.80
C GLU A 20 7.01 -15.82 16.12
N GLU A 21 6.35 -16.69 16.89
CA GLU A 21 5.42 -17.69 16.34
C GLU A 21 4.18 -17.04 15.69
N ASP A 22 3.64 -15.96 16.27
CA ASP A 22 2.54 -15.21 15.66
C ASP A 22 2.97 -14.58 14.33
N ARG A 23 4.14 -13.93 14.28
CA ARG A 23 4.71 -13.40 13.04
C ARG A 23 4.95 -14.49 12.00
N GLY A 24 5.57 -15.61 12.38
CA GLY A 24 5.84 -16.73 11.48
C GLY A 24 4.55 -17.29 10.88
N ARG A 25 3.51 -17.43 11.69
CA ARG A 25 2.17 -17.83 11.23
C ARG A 25 1.50 -16.79 10.34
N ALA A 26 1.69 -15.50 10.59
CA ALA A 26 1.18 -14.43 9.73
C ALA A 26 1.85 -14.45 8.36
N VAL A 27 3.18 -14.56 8.32
CA VAL A 27 4.00 -14.66 7.11
C VAL A 27 3.56 -15.88 6.27
N GLU A 28 3.41 -17.04 6.89
CA GLU A 28 3.00 -18.26 6.21
C GLU A 28 1.55 -18.18 5.71
N TRP A 29 0.65 -17.59 6.49
CA TRP A 29 -0.73 -17.34 6.07
C TRP A 29 -0.79 -16.46 4.83
N VAL A 30 -0.06 -15.34 4.80
CA VAL A 30 -0.03 -14.45 3.65
C VAL A 30 0.50 -15.17 2.41
N ARG A 31 1.63 -15.90 2.51
CA ARG A 31 2.20 -16.67 1.37
C ARG A 31 1.22 -17.69 0.79
N THR A 32 0.50 -18.40 1.64
CA THR A 32 -0.42 -19.47 1.22
C THR A 32 -1.76 -18.93 0.68
N HIS A 33 -2.17 -17.73 1.09
CA HIS A 33 -3.45 -17.11 0.70
C HIS A 33 -3.29 -15.95 -0.30
N SER A 34 -2.06 -15.60 -0.70
CA SER A 34 -1.75 -14.59 -1.73
C SER A 34 -1.66 -15.16 -3.15
N SER A 35 -2.13 -16.39 -3.38
CA SER A 35 -1.83 -17.14 -4.60
C SER A 35 -2.47 -16.55 -5.87
N GLU A 36 -1.56 -16.30 -6.82
CA GLU A 36 -1.64 -16.02 -8.25
C GLU A 36 -2.96 -15.57 -8.92
N PRO A 37 -4.06 -16.35 -9.06
CA PRO A 37 -5.11 -16.11 -10.09
C PRO A 37 -6.04 -14.90 -9.91
N VAL A 38 -5.58 -13.84 -9.23
CA VAL A 38 -6.15 -12.49 -9.26
C VAL A 38 -5.15 -11.48 -9.84
N ARG A 39 -3.84 -11.80 -9.95
CA ARG A 39 -2.75 -10.86 -10.30
C ARG A 39 -2.83 -10.25 -11.71
N GLU A 40 -3.53 -10.90 -12.63
CA GLU A 40 -3.61 -10.49 -14.05
C GLU A 40 -4.47 -9.24 -14.28
N GLU A 41 -5.39 -8.92 -13.36
CA GLU A 41 -6.27 -7.75 -13.49
C GLU A 41 -5.72 -6.50 -12.80
N CYS A 42 -5.83 -5.36 -13.47
CA CYS A 42 -5.44 -4.08 -12.90
C CYS A 42 -6.37 -3.66 -11.74
N PRO A 43 -5.86 -3.34 -10.53
CA PRO A 43 -6.70 -2.89 -9.41
C PRO A 43 -7.50 -1.61 -9.71
N ALA A 44 -7.05 -0.76 -10.64
CA ALA A 44 -7.84 0.37 -11.13
C ALA A 44 -9.22 -0.06 -11.66
N ASP A 45 -9.37 -1.27 -12.19
CA ASP A 45 -10.64 -1.82 -12.69
C ASP A 45 -11.46 -2.53 -11.60
N ARG A 46 -10.84 -2.89 -10.46
CA ARG A 46 -11.45 -3.72 -9.39
C ARG A 46 -11.77 -2.97 -8.11
N VAL A 47 -11.31 -1.73 -7.96
CA VAL A 47 -11.75 -0.83 -6.87
C VAL A 47 -13.27 -0.65 -6.91
N PRO A 48 -14.01 -0.98 -5.82
CA PRO A 48 -15.46 -0.79 -5.73
C PRO A 48 -15.84 0.70 -5.74
N GLU A 49 -17.08 1.00 -6.12
CA GLU A 49 -17.59 2.38 -6.12
C GLU A 49 -17.57 3.00 -4.72
N LYS A 50 -18.04 2.23 -3.73
CA LYS A 50 -18.05 2.57 -2.31
C LYS A 50 -16.64 2.41 -1.73
N GLU A 51 -16.08 3.52 -1.28
CA GLU A 51 -14.78 3.55 -0.62
C GLU A 51 -14.83 3.03 0.82
N THR A 52 -13.73 2.38 1.21
CA THR A 52 -13.46 1.96 2.58
C THR A 52 -12.42 2.90 3.18
N LYS A 53 -12.81 3.66 4.20
CA LYS A 53 -11.87 4.46 5.00
C LYS A 53 -11.08 3.53 5.92
N LEU A 54 -9.76 3.62 5.85
CA LEU A 54 -8.88 2.91 6.79
C LEU A 54 -9.09 3.46 8.21
N GLY A 55 -9.14 2.56 9.19
CA GLY A 55 -9.07 2.91 10.61
C GLY A 55 -7.65 3.31 11.05
N ASP A 56 -7.39 3.30 12.35
CA ASP A 56 -6.02 3.46 12.86
C ASP A 56 -5.18 2.19 12.59
N PHE A 57 -4.64 2.12 11.37
CA PHE A 57 -3.81 1.02 10.92
C PHE A 57 -2.50 0.85 11.73
N LYS A 58 -2.08 1.84 12.53
CA LYS A 58 -0.84 1.70 13.33
C LYS A 58 -1.07 0.76 14.51
N THR A 59 -2.27 0.79 15.08
CA THR A 59 -2.66 -0.01 16.24
C THR A 59 -3.57 -1.19 15.89
N HIS A 60 -4.22 -1.22 14.71
CA HIS A 60 -5.24 -2.22 14.33
C HIS A 60 -4.85 -3.68 14.57
N CYS A 61 -3.66 -4.12 14.12
CA CYS A 61 -3.20 -5.48 14.40
C CYS A 61 -2.75 -5.68 15.87
N ASP A 62 -2.28 -4.63 16.55
CA ASP A 62 -1.71 -4.63 17.91
C ASP A 62 -0.79 -5.82 18.22
N GLY A 63 0.16 -6.08 17.31
CA GLY A 63 1.09 -7.23 17.42
C GLY A 63 0.49 -8.62 17.15
N ARG A 64 -0.84 -8.75 16.99
CA ARG A 64 -1.57 -9.99 16.65
C ARG A 64 -1.60 -10.19 15.12
N LEU A 65 -0.43 -10.30 14.52
CA LEU A 65 -0.24 -10.40 13.07
C LEU A 65 -0.96 -11.62 12.46
N ALA A 66 -0.95 -12.78 13.13
CA ALA A 66 -1.62 -13.99 12.60
C ALA A 66 -3.16 -13.86 12.60
N TRP A 67 -3.72 -13.12 13.56
CA TRP A 67 -5.13 -12.74 13.53
C TRP A 67 -5.40 -11.72 12.41
N CYS A 68 -4.55 -10.70 12.29
CA CYS A 68 -4.67 -9.67 11.26
C CYS A 68 -4.62 -10.26 9.83
N ALA A 69 -3.78 -11.26 9.60
CA ALA A 69 -3.67 -11.97 8.32
C ALA A 69 -4.99 -12.66 7.92
N ARG A 70 -5.69 -13.24 8.89
CA ARG A 70 -7.03 -13.83 8.70
C ARG A 70 -8.10 -12.77 8.47
N GLN A 71 -8.11 -11.69 9.25
CA GLN A 71 -9.07 -10.60 9.03
C GLN A 71 -8.93 -9.96 7.64
N CYS A 72 -7.70 -9.87 7.11
CA CYS A 72 -7.44 -9.39 5.75
C CYS A 72 -7.99 -10.32 4.63
N SER A 73 -8.03 -11.63 4.89
CA SER A 73 -8.36 -12.65 3.89
C SER A 73 -9.79 -13.15 4.03
N ASP A 74 -10.14 -13.73 5.18
CA ASP A 74 -11.45 -14.30 5.48
C ASP A 74 -12.46 -13.23 5.96
N GLY A 75 -11.95 -12.16 6.58
CA GLY A 75 -12.76 -11.12 7.23
C GLY A 75 -13.02 -9.87 6.38
N ASP A 76 -12.48 -9.79 5.17
CA ASP A 76 -12.56 -8.63 4.26
C ASP A 76 -12.21 -7.27 4.89
N ASP A 77 -11.32 -7.28 5.88
CA ASP A 77 -10.89 -6.09 6.61
C ASP A 77 -9.72 -5.39 5.88
N ALA A 78 -10.06 -4.35 5.13
CA ALA A 78 -9.09 -3.51 4.41
C ALA A 78 -8.06 -2.85 5.34
N THR A 79 -8.42 -2.57 6.60
CA THR A 79 -7.53 -1.98 7.61
C THR A 79 -6.57 -3.03 8.16
N ALA A 80 -7.02 -4.27 8.37
CA ALA A 80 -6.14 -5.39 8.73
C ALA A 80 -5.10 -5.66 7.64
N CYS A 81 -5.50 -5.69 6.36
CA CYS A 81 -4.57 -5.82 5.24
C CYS A 81 -3.49 -4.74 5.23
N TYR A 82 -3.91 -3.47 5.36
CA TYR A 82 -3.00 -2.34 5.36
C TYR A 82 -2.07 -2.35 6.58
N SER A 83 -2.62 -2.59 7.77
CA SER A 83 -1.90 -2.63 9.05
C SER A 83 -0.84 -3.72 9.06
N LEU A 84 -1.15 -4.91 8.52
CA LEU A 84 -0.21 -6.01 8.40
C LEU A 84 0.93 -5.69 7.42
N ALA A 85 0.62 -5.09 6.26
CA ALA A 85 1.64 -4.64 5.30
C ALA A 85 2.58 -3.59 5.90
N TYR A 86 2.02 -2.61 6.63
CA TYR A 86 2.78 -1.61 7.37
C TYR A 86 3.67 -2.25 8.46
N GLY A 87 3.15 -3.25 9.18
CA GLY A 87 3.92 -4.01 10.17
C GLY A 87 5.14 -4.72 9.57
N PHE A 88 4.97 -5.38 8.42
CA PHE A 88 6.07 -6.03 7.70
C PHE A 88 7.07 -5.03 7.08
N MET A 89 6.59 -3.85 6.64
CA MET A 89 7.45 -2.77 6.14
C MET A 89 8.44 -2.29 7.21
N VAL A 90 7.92 -1.97 8.40
CA VAL A 90 8.68 -1.32 9.48
C VAL A 90 9.62 -2.29 10.20
N LYS A 91 9.20 -3.54 10.40
CA LYS A 91 9.93 -4.47 11.29
C LYS A 91 10.86 -5.44 10.57
N ASP A 92 10.47 -5.94 9.40
CA ASP A 92 11.08 -7.16 8.83
C ASP A 92 11.45 -7.04 7.34
N THR A 93 11.25 -5.88 6.71
CA THR A 93 11.52 -5.60 5.28
C THR A 93 11.05 -6.68 4.30
N HIS A 94 9.94 -7.38 4.60
CA HIS A 94 9.36 -8.42 3.73
C HIS A 94 8.62 -7.80 2.53
N VAL A 95 9.35 -7.18 1.60
CA VAL A 95 8.79 -6.40 0.49
C VAL A 95 7.82 -7.21 -0.37
N ALA A 96 8.13 -8.49 -0.63
CA ALA A 96 7.28 -9.39 -1.39
C ALA A 96 5.92 -9.71 -0.74
N LEU A 97 5.77 -9.52 0.59
CA LEU A 97 4.48 -9.68 1.27
C LEU A 97 3.62 -8.41 1.24
N MET A 98 4.22 -7.25 0.99
CA MET A 98 3.50 -5.97 0.97
C MET A 98 2.59 -5.84 -0.25
N GLU A 99 3.04 -6.29 -1.43
CA GLU A 99 2.27 -6.27 -2.68
C GLU A 99 0.88 -6.91 -2.51
N PRO A 100 0.75 -8.21 -2.17
CA PRO A 100 -0.57 -8.85 -2.10
C PRO A 100 -1.46 -8.27 -0.99
N LEU A 101 -0.89 -7.78 0.11
CA LEU A 101 -1.65 -7.17 1.20
C LEU A 101 -2.21 -5.79 0.83
N TYR A 102 -1.39 -4.91 0.24
CA TYR A 102 -1.88 -3.63 -0.27
C TYR A 102 -2.85 -3.83 -1.43
N ARG A 103 -2.64 -4.84 -2.27
CA ARG A 103 -3.59 -5.24 -3.32
C ARG A 103 -4.94 -5.66 -2.74
N ARG A 104 -4.96 -6.48 -1.68
CA ARG A 104 -6.21 -6.88 -1.00
C ARG A 104 -6.90 -5.67 -0.38
N SER A 105 -6.17 -4.79 0.31
CA SER A 105 -6.70 -3.53 0.85
C SER A 105 -7.32 -2.65 -0.26
N CYS A 106 -6.70 -2.59 -1.43
CA CYS A 106 -7.20 -1.86 -2.60
C CYS A 106 -8.54 -2.40 -3.14
N VAL A 107 -8.65 -3.72 -3.39
CA VAL A 107 -9.89 -4.32 -3.91
C VAL A 107 -11.03 -4.31 -2.88
N LEU A 108 -10.68 -4.17 -1.58
CA LEU A 108 -11.63 -3.90 -0.50
C LEU A 108 -12.02 -2.41 -0.36
N GLY A 109 -11.60 -1.56 -1.31
CA GLY A 109 -12.02 -0.17 -1.43
C GLY A 109 -11.17 0.86 -0.70
N ALA A 110 -10.02 0.50 -0.12
CA ALA A 110 -9.13 1.46 0.52
C ALA A 110 -8.15 2.09 -0.49
N MET A 111 -8.40 3.36 -0.87
CA MET A 111 -7.64 4.05 -1.92
C MET A 111 -6.13 4.10 -1.64
N ARG A 112 -5.74 4.30 -0.37
CA ARG A 112 -4.32 4.32 0.02
C ARG A 112 -3.66 2.94 -0.13
N GLY A 113 -4.43 1.85 0.00
CA GLY A 113 -3.98 0.51 -0.36
C GLY A 113 -3.62 0.40 -1.84
N CYS A 114 -4.42 1.00 -2.73
CA CYS A 114 -4.14 1.05 -4.17
C CYS A 114 -2.86 1.85 -4.49
N THR A 115 -2.70 3.03 -3.87
CA THR A 115 -1.49 3.86 -4.04
C THR A 115 -0.23 3.11 -3.61
N LEU A 116 -0.25 2.42 -2.46
CA LEU A 116 0.91 1.67 -1.96
C LEU A 116 1.15 0.35 -2.70
N TRP A 117 0.10 -0.31 -3.18
CA TRP A 117 0.25 -1.46 -4.08
C TRP A 117 1.00 -1.07 -5.35
N ALA A 118 0.56 0.02 -6.01
CA ALA A 118 1.19 0.51 -7.22
C ALA A 118 2.66 0.90 -6.99
N GLY A 119 2.94 1.56 -5.85
CA GLY A 119 4.32 1.87 -5.44
C GLY A 119 5.18 0.61 -5.19
N ALA A 120 4.61 -0.43 -4.57
CA ALA A 120 5.29 -1.70 -4.33
C ALA A 120 5.57 -2.47 -5.63
N LEU A 121 4.60 -2.56 -6.54
CA LEU A 121 4.78 -3.20 -7.85
C LEU A 121 5.87 -2.48 -8.66
N ALA A 122 5.83 -1.15 -8.72
CA ALA A 122 6.82 -0.31 -9.40
C ALA A 122 8.23 -0.33 -8.76
N TYR A 123 8.39 -0.93 -7.57
CA TYR A 123 9.68 -1.17 -6.94
C TYR A 123 10.17 -2.61 -7.15
N LEU A 124 9.26 -3.60 -7.07
CA LEU A 124 9.57 -5.02 -7.17
C LEU A 124 9.83 -5.50 -8.61
N HIS A 125 9.17 -4.90 -9.60
CA HIS A 125 9.18 -5.36 -10.98
C HIS A 125 9.68 -4.27 -11.94
N GLY A 126 10.42 -4.70 -12.97
CA GLY A 126 10.60 -3.89 -14.17
C GLY A 126 9.31 -3.92 -14.97
N SER A 127 8.54 -2.83 -14.94
CA SER A 127 7.18 -2.81 -15.49
C SER A 127 7.16 -3.03 -17.00
N SER A 128 6.41 -4.05 -17.43
CA SER A 128 5.86 -4.17 -18.79
C SER A 128 5.01 -2.94 -19.16
N ASP A 129 4.68 -2.78 -20.44
CA ASP A 129 3.89 -1.63 -20.88
C ASP A 129 2.43 -1.73 -20.37
N GLU A 130 1.90 -2.93 -20.24
CA GLU A 130 0.63 -3.24 -19.59
C GLU A 130 0.64 -2.84 -18.09
N GLU A 131 1.72 -3.18 -17.36
CA GLU A 131 1.88 -2.75 -15.96
C GLU A 131 2.02 -1.23 -15.84
N LYS A 132 2.76 -0.55 -16.72
CA LYS A 132 2.83 0.92 -16.73
C LYS A 132 1.45 1.54 -16.92
N VAL A 133 0.68 1.06 -17.89
CA VAL A 133 -0.70 1.52 -18.12
C VAL A 133 -1.55 1.28 -16.87
N CYS A 134 -1.43 0.14 -16.21
CA CYS A 134 -2.14 -0.12 -14.95
C CYS A 134 -1.72 0.82 -13.81
N LEU A 135 -0.42 1.08 -13.65
CA LEU A 135 0.13 1.95 -12.61
C LEU A 135 -0.36 3.40 -12.80
N ALA A 136 -0.25 3.95 -14.01
CA ALA A 136 -0.75 5.28 -14.35
C ALA A 136 -2.25 5.42 -14.06
N ARG A 137 -3.07 4.46 -14.52
CA ARG A 137 -4.52 4.42 -14.26
C ARG A 137 -4.85 4.31 -12.78
N THR A 138 -4.04 3.58 -12.01
CA THR A 138 -4.22 3.43 -10.56
C THR A 138 -3.95 4.75 -9.83
N TYR A 139 -2.84 5.44 -10.12
CA TYR A 139 -2.53 6.74 -9.52
C TYR A 139 -3.53 7.83 -9.91
N GLU A 140 -3.96 7.87 -11.17
CA GLU A 140 -5.01 8.79 -11.61
C GLU A 140 -6.33 8.53 -10.87
N LYS A 141 -6.75 7.25 -10.74
CA LYS A 141 -7.99 6.88 -10.05
C LYS A 141 -7.94 7.19 -8.54
N THR A 142 -6.83 6.92 -7.84
CA THR A 142 -6.73 7.27 -6.40
C THR A 142 -6.69 8.79 -6.19
N CYS A 143 -6.06 9.54 -7.08
CA CYS A 143 -6.11 11.01 -7.04
C CYS A 143 -7.51 11.56 -7.37
N ALA A 144 -8.23 10.96 -8.32
CA ALA A 144 -9.62 11.34 -8.64
C ALA A 144 -10.58 11.10 -7.47
N ARG A 145 -10.29 10.11 -6.60
CA ARG A 145 -10.97 9.90 -5.31
C ARG A 145 -10.41 10.75 -4.16
N GLY A 146 -9.46 11.65 -4.43
CA GLY A 146 -8.92 12.59 -3.45
C GLY A 146 -7.97 11.99 -2.42
N GLU A 147 -7.39 10.80 -2.67
CA GLU A 147 -6.36 10.24 -1.77
C GLU A 147 -5.06 11.06 -1.90
N PRO A 148 -4.58 11.71 -0.82
CA PRO A 148 -3.51 12.69 -0.95
C PRO A 148 -2.18 12.13 -1.48
N MET A 149 -1.78 10.93 -1.04
CA MET A 149 -0.57 10.27 -1.56
C MET A 149 -0.76 9.89 -3.03
N GLY A 150 -1.94 9.38 -3.42
CA GLY A 150 -2.31 9.12 -4.80
C GLY A 150 -2.14 10.34 -5.70
N CYS A 151 -2.60 11.52 -5.26
CA CYS A 151 -2.34 12.76 -5.99
C CYS A 151 -0.87 13.17 -6.02
N ALA A 152 -0.13 13.05 -4.91
CA ALA A 152 1.30 13.36 -4.89
C ALA A 152 2.08 12.48 -5.90
N VAL A 153 1.81 11.18 -5.91
CA VAL A 153 2.47 10.23 -6.83
C VAL A 153 1.99 10.40 -8.27
N HIS A 154 0.69 10.66 -8.52
CA HIS A 154 0.19 10.96 -9.87
C HIS A 154 0.82 12.22 -10.45
N GLY A 155 0.92 13.30 -9.65
CA GLY A 155 1.57 14.54 -10.06
C GLY A 155 3.06 14.35 -10.35
N PHE A 156 3.76 13.55 -9.54
CA PHE A 156 5.15 13.18 -9.81
C PHE A 156 5.29 12.33 -11.08
N ASP A 157 4.42 11.35 -11.31
CA ASP A 157 4.43 10.51 -12.51
C ASP A 157 4.21 11.32 -13.79
N LEU A 158 3.27 12.27 -13.78
CA LEU A 158 3.06 13.24 -14.86
C LEU A 158 4.23 14.21 -15.04
N MET A 159 5.05 14.47 -14.00
CA MET A 159 6.24 15.31 -14.13
C MET A 159 7.38 14.57 -14.85
N ILE A 160 7.65 13.31 -14.48
CA ILE A 160 8.80 12.55 -15.01
C ILE A 160 8.46 11.65 -16.20
N GLY A 161 7.18 11.42 -16.48
CA GLY A 161 6.70 10.58 -17.58
C GLY A 161 7.00 9.09 -17.41
N ARG A 162 6.93 8.56 -16.19
CA ARG A 162 7.42 7.20 -15.88
C ARG A 162 6.43 6.10 -16.30
N HIS A 163 5.13 6.29 -16.06
CA HIS A 163 4.10 5.32 -16.45
C HIS A 163 3.06 5.91 -17.44
N ALA A 164 3.03 7.24 -17.61
CA ALA A 164 2.25 7.96 -18.62
C ALA A 164 3.13 9.01 -19.32
N PRO A 165 2.74 9.58 -20.48
CA PRO A 165 3.45 10.72 -21.08
C PRO A 165 3.53 11.92 -20.12
N PRO A 166 4.63 12.71 -20.10
CA PRO A 166 4.72 13.90 -19.25
C PRO A 166 3.65 14.95 -19.57
N ASP A 167 3.05 15.52 -18.52
CA ASP A 167 2.20 16.70 -18.57
C ASP A 167 2.50 17.60 -17.37
N LEU A 168 3.46 18.52 -17.54
CA LEU A 168 3.90 19.41 -16.46
C LEU A 168 2.79 20.35 -15.96
N LYS A 169 1.81 20.69 -16.82
CA LYS A 169 0.69 21.55 -16.44
C LYS A 169 -0.27 20.79 -15.52
N LYS A 170 -0.70 19.59 -15.91
CA LYS A 170 -1.55 18.72 -15.09
C LYS A 170 -0.81 18.28 -13.82
N ALA A 171 0.49 18.00 -13.90
CA ALA A 171 1.33 17.72 -12.72
C ALA A 171 1.24 18.87 -11.69
N ARG A 172 1.50 20.12 -12.10
CA ARG A 172 1.39 21.30 -11.25
C ARG A 172 -0.02 21.45 -10.64
N GLU A 173 -1.07 21.34 -11.45
CA GLU A 173 -2.48 21.43 -11.03
C GLU A 173 -2.90 20.32 -10.03
N VAL A 174 -2.31 19.12 -10.14
CA VAL A 174 -2.53 18.01 -9.20
C VAL A 174 -1.77 18.26 -7.89
N LEU A 175 -0.48 18.56 -7.95
CA LEU A 175 0.39 18.73 -6.79
C LEU A 175 -0.05 19.91 -5.90
N GLU A 176 -0.46 21.04 -6.50
CA GLU A 176 -0.95 22.22 -5.78
C GLU A 176 -2.27 21.97 -5.03
N ARG A 177 -3.00 20.89 -5.30
CA ARG A 177 -4.21 20.50 -4.56
C ARG A 177 -3.91 19.64 -3.33
N VAL A 178 -2.79 18.93 -3.30
CA VAL A 178 -2.44 18.02 -2.19
C VAL A 178 -2.35 18.77 -0.86
N CYS A 179 -1.56 19.84 -0.81
CA CYS A 179 -1.41 20.69 0.37
C CYS A 179 -2.65 21.53 0.72
N LYS A 180 -3.67 21.58 -0.16
CA LYS A 180 -4.98 22.22 0.14
C LYS A 180 -5.96 21.23 0.76
N ALA A 181 -5.71 19.93 0.63
CA ALA A 181 -6.54 18.84 1.15
C ALA A 181 -5.96 18.16 2.40
N THR A 182 -4.78 18.56 2.86
CA THR A 182 -4.04 17.95 3.98
C THR A 182 -3.46 19.02 4.91
N SER A 183 -2.93 18.61 6.06
CA SER A 183 -2.13 19.50 6.91
C SER A 183 -0.76 19.78 6.29
N ALA A 184 -0.09 20.84 6.77
CA ALA A 184 1.19 21.26 6.21
C ALA A 184 2.37 20.30 6.50
N ASP A 185 2.19 19.39 7.45
CA ASP A 185 3.10 18.33 7.90
C ASP A 185 2.69 16.93 7.39
N ASP A 186 1.64 16.82 6.57
CA ASP A 186 1.28 15.55 5.94
C ASP A 186 2.37 15.14 4.91
N PRO A 187 2.89 13.90 4.94
CA PRO A 187 3.89 13.42 3.99
C PRO A 187 3.51 13.57 2.51
N ALA A 188 2.21 13.57 2.19
CA ALA A 188 1.74 13.84 0.83
C ALA A 188 2.01 15.29 0.42
N CYS A 189 1.79 16.25 1.33
CA CYS A 189 2.04 17.67 1.08
C CYS A 189 3.55 17.97 1.01
N GLU A 190 4.38 17.33 1.85
CA GLU A 190 5.84 17.39 1.74
C GLU A 190 6.31 16.89 0.35
N SER A 191 5.92 15.67 -0.03
CA SER A 191 6.23 15.09 -1.34
C SER A 191 5.74 15.94 -2.52
N ALA A 192 4.58 16.60 -2.36
CA ALA A 192 4.03 17.48 -3.39
C ALA A 192 4.80 18.80 -3.53
N ARG A 193 5.27 19.39 -2.42
CA ARG A 193 6.12 20.59 -2.43
C ARG A 193 7.47 20.33 -3.08
N ASP A 194 8.11 19.20 -2.76
CA ASP A 194 9.38 18.80 -3.38
C ASP A 194 9.23 18.64 -4.90
N SER A 195 8.15 17.99 -5.33
CA SER A 195 7.82 17.85 -6.75
C SER A 195 7.56 19.19 -7.43
N LEU A 196 6.84 20.13 -6.79
CA LEU A 196 6.62 21.49 -7.29
C LEU A 196 7.91 22.32 -7.37
N ALA A 197 8.84 22.14 -6.42
CA ALA A 197 10.14 22.80 -6.44
C ALA A 197 11.03 22.28 -7.58
N ALA A 198 11.00 20.97 -7.83
CA ALA A 198 11.66 20.34 -8.97
C ALA A 198 11.06 20.84 -10.31
N LEU A 199 9.73 20.81 -10.44
CA LEU A 199 9.00 21.25 -11.65
C LEU A 199 9.28 22.73 -11.98
N THR A 200 9.25 23.61 -10.97
CA THR A 200 9.60 25.04 -11.12
C THR A 200 11.08 25.25 -11.51
N SER A 201 11.94 24.28 -11.25
CA SER A 201 13.35 24.33 -11.65
C SER A 201 13.56 23.83 -13.08
N LEU A 202 12.79 22.83 -13.53
CA LEU A 202 12.74 22.38 -14.93
C LEU A 202 12.18 23.48 -15.85
N GLU A 203 11.10 24.16 -15.46
CA GLU A 203 10.53 25.29 -16.22
C GLU A 203 11.53 26.44 -16.41
N ARG A 204 12.41 26.69 -15.44
CA ARG A 204 13.47 27.72 -15.52
C ARG A 204 14.68 27.27 -16.34
N ASN A 205 15.03 25.99 -16.30
CA ASN A 205 16.21 25.41 -16.95
C ASN A 205 15.84 24.17 -17.80
N PRO A 206 15.16 24.33 -18.94
CA PRO A 206 14.67 23.19 -19.73
C PRO A 206 15.78 22.33 -20.37
N GLY A 207 17.05 22.74 -20.30
CA GLY A 207 18.20 22.00 -20.84
C GLY A 207 18.86 21.01 -19.88
N THR A 208 18.47 20.94 -18.60
CA THR A 208 19.11 20.07 -17.61
C THR A 208 18.21 18.90 -17.20
N THR A 209 17.94 17.98 -18.13
CA THR A 209 17.20 16.74 -17.88
C THR A 209 18.07 15.67 -17.24
N THR A 210 18.47 15.88 -15.98
CA THR A 210 18.86 14.78 -15.10
C THR A 210 17.66 14.47 -14.22
N PRO A 211 16.99 13.29 -14.34
CA PRO A 211 15.91 12.94 -13.44
C PRO A 211 16.43 12.96 -11.99
N PRO A 212 15.63 13.42 -11.00
CA PRO A 212 16.07 13.38 -9.61
C PRO A 212 16.46 11.93 -9.26
N PRO A 213 17.59 11.71 -8.57
CA PRO A 213 18.03 10.37 -8.23
C PRO A 213 16.91 9.70 -7.44
N ALA A 214 16.53 8.49 -7.83
CA ALA A 214 15.50 7.72 -7.15
C ALA A 214 15.82 7.69 -5.66
N THR A 215 15.00 8.39 -4.86
CA THR A 215 15.23 8.57 -3.44
C THR A 215 15.07 7.22 -2.76
N ARG A 216 16.19 6.50 -2.57
CA ARG A 216 16.23 5.44 -1.58
C ARG A 216 15.73 6.05 -0.28
N PRO A 217 14.79 5.40 0.44
CA PRO A 217 14.46 5.82 1.80
C PRO A 217 15.76 5.95 2.57
N ARG A 218 15.96 7.09 3.26
CA ARG A 218 17.10 7.19 4.19
C ARG A 218 16.99 6.00 5.14
N PRO A 219 18.02 5.16 5.29
CA PRO A 219 18.02 4.20 6.37
C PRO A 219 17.88 4.99 7.67
N GLY A 220 16.83 4.72 8.43
CA GLY A 220 16.65 5.33 9.74
C GLY A 220 17.87 5.00 10.60
N GLY A 221 18.55 6.04 11.07
CA GLY A 221 19.44 5.91 12.21
C GLY A 221 18.64 5.49 13.45
N PRO A 222 19.33 4.96 14.48
CA PRO A 222 18.73 4.22 15.59
C PRO A 222 17.68 4.99 16.40
#